data_AF-Q2VFP2-F1
#
_entry.id   AF-Q2VFP2-F1
#
_cell.length_a   1.000
_cell.length_b   1.000
_cell.length_c   1.000
_cell.angle_alpha   90.00
_cell.angle_beta   90.00
_cell.angle_gamma   90.00
#
_symmetry.space_group_name_H-M   'P 1'
#
loop_
_entity.id
_entity.type
_entity.pdbx_description
1 polymer ?
#
loop_
_entity_poly.entity_id
_entity_poly.type
_entity_poly.pdbx_seq_one_letter_code
_entity_poly.pdbx_strand_id
1 'polypeptide(L)'
;QRHLWNATPVGNMTHELLKYVNKTDMLKNETVKQITPSEEFWENRALKMTDGIENFGGIRWELLICLTIAWVLVFLCLCKGVKSSGRVVYVTATFPYLVLLILLIRGVTLPGASEGLKFYLIPQMTL
;
A
#
# COMPACT_ATOMS: atom_id res chain seq x y z
N GLN A 1 -20.96 -56.45 -2.11
CA GLN A 1 -19.84 -56.31 -1.15
C GLN A 1 -19.30 -54.86 -1.04
N ARG A 2 -20.08 -53.81 -1.34
CA ARG A 2 -19.65 -52.39 -1.26
C ARG A 2 -20.41 -51.52 -0.23
N HIS A 3 -21.31 -52.10 0.58
CA HIS A 3 -22.19 -51.33 1.47
C HIS A 3 -21.75 -51.27 2.95
N LEU A 4 -20.70 -52.00 3.35
CA LEU A 4 -20.34 -52.12 4.78
C LEU A 4 -19.38 -51.03 5.28
N TRP A 5 -18.69 -50.30 4.40
CA TRP A 5 -17.75 -49.24 4.82
C TRP A 5 -18.46 -48.03 5.45
N ASN A 6 -19.71 -47.75 5.05
CA ASN A 6 -20.47 -46.56 5.47
C ASN A 6 -21.04 -46.64 6.89
N ALA A 7 -21.06 -47.83 7.51
CA ALA A 7 -21.63 -48.04 8.84
C ALA A 7 -20.58 -48.38 9.91
N THR A 8 -19.29 -48.32 9.57
CA THR A 8 -18.22 -48.55 10.54
C THR A 8 -17.97 -47.28 11.38
N PRO A 9 -17.75 -47.39 12.71
CA PRO A 9 -17.39 -46.25 13.56
C PRO A 9 -16.18 -45.45 13.06
N VAL A 10 -15.26 -46.12 12.37
CA VAL A 10 -14.07 -45.53 11.75
C VAL A 10 -14.42 -44.59 10.59
N GLY A 11 -15.43 -44.90 9.78
CA GLY A 11 -15.88 -44.03 8.68
C GLY A 11 -16.57 -42.74 9.17
N ASN A 12 -17.29 -42.79 10.27
CA ASN A 12 -17.87 -41.58 10.89
C ASN A 12 -16.78 -40.68 11.47
N MET A 13 -15.75 -41.27 12.07
CA MET A 13 -14.61 -40.53 12.60
C MET A 13 -13.85 -39.79 11.49
N THR A 14 -13.54 -40.44 10.36
CA THR A 14 -12.85 -39.77 9.25
C THR A 14 -13.65 -38.61 8.66
N HIS A 15 -14.98 -38.71 8.59
CA HIS A 15 -15.85 -37.61 8.14
C HIS A 15 -15.84 -36.40 9.08
N GLU A 16 -15.76 -36.61 10.39
CA GLU A 16 -15.61 -35.51 11.33
C GLU A 16 -14.25 -34.82 11.18
N LEU A 17 -13.17 -35.60 11.08
CA LEU A 17 -11.82 -35.09 10.89
C LEU A 17 -11.69 -34.27 9.60
N LEU A 18 -12.29 -34.73 8.49
CA LEU A 18 -12.34 -33.97 7.23
C LEU A 18 -13.10 -32.65 7.38
N LYS A 19 -14.15 -32.63 8.21
CA LYS A 19 -14.93 -31.41 8.49
C LYS A 19 -14.12 -30.40 9.31
N TYR A 20 -13.32 -30.88 10.27
CA TYR A 20 -12.41 -30.04 11.04
C TYR A 20 -11.29 -29.46 10.16
N VAL A 21 -10.65 -30.30 9.32
CA VAL A 21 -9.59 -29.88 8.40
C VAL A 21 -10.09 -28.79 7.44
N ASN A 22 -11.23 -29.03 6.77
CA ASN A 22 -11.81 -28.05 5.86
C ASN A 22 -12.18 -26.73 6.58
N LYS A 23 -12.66 -26.82 7.82
CA LYS A 23 -12.96 -25.62 8.64
C LYS A 23 -11.69 -24.86 9.01
N THR A 24 -10.61 -25.55 9.37
CA THR A 24 -9.32 -24.90 9.65
C THR A 24 -8.72 -24.25 8.42
N ASP A 25 -8.87 -24.87 7.24
CA ASP A 25 -8.39 -24.31 5.99
C ASP A 25 -9.18 -23.07 5.56
N MET A 26 -10.51 -23.09 5.75
CA MET A 26 -11.35 -21.91 5.51
C MET A 26 -11.05 -20.76 6.49
N LEU A 27 -10.83 -21.07 7.77
CA LEU A 27 -10.41 -20.06 8.76
C LEU A 27 -9.02 -19.50 8.45
N LYS A 28 -8.11 -20.32 7.92
CA LYS A 28 -6.78 -19.87 7.51
C LYS A 28 -6.83 -19.00 6.26
N ASN A 29 -7.75 -19.29 5.33
CA ASN A 29 -7.93 -18.49 4.12
C ASN A 29 -8.56 -17.11 4.40
N GLU A 30 -9.42 -17.00 5.42
CA GLU A 30 -10.00 -15.71 5.83
C GLU A 30 -9.06 -14.88 6.72
N THR A 31 -8.21 -15.51 7.52
CA THR A 31 -7.29 -14.81 8.44
C THR A 31 -6.04 -14.29 7.75
N VAL A 32 -5.67 -14.83 6.59
CA VAL A 32 -4.59 -14.27 5.78
C VAL A 32 -5.14 -13.08 4.99
N LYS A 33 -5.27 -11.94 5.67
CA LYS A 33 -5.38 -10.64 5.01
C LYS A 33 -4.12 -10.49 4.17
N GLN A 34 -4.24 -10.65 2.85
CA GLN A 34 -3.13 -10.47 1.90
C GLN A 34 -2.81 -8.96 1.84
N ILE A 35 -2.00 -8.49 2.78
CA ILE A 35 -1.51 -7.11 2.78
C ILE A 35 -0.28 -7.05 1.88
N THR A 36 -0.23 -6.05 1.01
CA THR A 36 0.93 -5.92 0.12
C THR A 36 2.17 -5.51 0.95
N PRO A 37 3.38 -6.00 0.62
CA PRO A 37 4.60 -5.63 1.37
C PRO A 37 4.85 -4.11 1.41
N SER A 38 4.40 -3.38 0.38
CA SER A 38 4.41 -1.91 0.34
C SER A 38 3.46 -1.28 1.35
N GLU A 39 2.28 -1.87 1.53
CA GLU A 39 1.26 -1.40 2.46
C GLU A 39 1.67 -1.70 3.90
N GLU A 40 2.23 -2.87 4.19
CA GLU A 40 2.85 -3.12 5.51
C GLU A 40 4.00 -2.16 5.81
N PHE A 41 4.85 -1.86 4.83
CA PHE A 41 5.95 -0.91 5.02
C PHE A 41 5.44 0.51 5.31
N TRP A 42 4.41 0.94 4.59
CA TRP A 42 3.78 2.24 4.80
C TRP A 42 3.13 2.33 6.18
N GLU A 43 2.31 1.34 6.53
CA GLU A 43 1.53 1.30 7.78
C GLU A 43 2.41 1.07 9.01
N ASN A 44 3.30 0.07 9.00
CA ASN A 44 4.08 -0.32 10.18
C ASN A 44 5.46 0.34 10.29
N ARG A 45 5.97 0.96 9.23
CA ARG A 45 7.33 1.54 9.23
C ARG A 45 7.32 3.04 9.01
N ALA A 46 6.65 3.51 7.96
CA ALA A 46 6.59 4.93 7.60
C ALA A 46 5.69 5.70 8.57
N LEU A 47 4.44 5.25 8.76
CA LEU A 47 3.47 5.92 9.63
C LEU A 47 3.42 5.34 11.04
N LYS A 48 3.54 4.01 11.22
CA LYS A 48 3.21 3.32 12.48
C LYS A 48 1.86 3.79 13.01
N MET A 49 0.81 3.55 12.24
CA MET A 49 -0.55 3.89 12.67
C MET A 49 -0.91 3.03 13.90
N THR A 50 -1.27 3.69 15.00
CA THR A 50 -1.74 3.01 16.22
C THR A 50 -3.26 2.87 16.17
N ASP A 51 -3.80 1.82 16.78
CA ASP A 51 -5.21 1.39 16.67
C ASP A 51 -6.25 2.35 17.31
N GLY A 52 -5.92 3.60 17.64
CA GLY A 52 -6.91 4.57 18.09
C GLY A 52 -6.40 5.97 18.41
N ILE A 53 -7.27 6.97 18.24
CA ILE A 53 -7.07 8.37 18.66
C ILE A 53 -6.93 8.51 20.19
N GLU A 54 -7.39 7.53 20.96
CA GLU A 54 -7.32 7.52 22.43
C GLU A 54 -5.93 7.16 22.97
N ASN A 55 -5.10 6.47 22.17
CA ASN A 55 -3.73 6.13 22.52
C ASN A 55 -2.78 6.84 21.57
N PHE A 56 -2.56 8.14 21.78
CA PHE A 56 -1.41 8.82 21.18
C PHE A 56 -0.14 8.20 21.78
N GLY A 57 0.30 7.06 21.22
CA GLY A 57 1.60 6.48 21.52
C GLY A 57 2.68 7.56 21.44
N GLY A 58 3.75 7.39 22.21
CA GLY A 58 4.79 8.40 22.39
C GLY A 58 5.29 9.02 21.07
N ILE A 59 5.60 10.32 21.13
CA ILE A 59 6.02 11.08 19.95
C ILE A 59 7.27 10.42 19.33
N ARG A 60 7.16 10.05 18.04
CA ARG A 60 8.25 9.42 17.28
C ARG A 60 9.29 10.47 16.88
N TRP A 61 10.50 10.31 17.41
CA TRP A 61 11.60 11.22 17.14
C TRP A 61 12.03 11.24 15.67
N GLU A 62 11.90 10.13 14.93
CA GLU A 62 12.24 10.10 13.50
C GLU A 62 11.34 11.03 12.66
N LEU A 63 10.05 11.09 12.97
CA LEU A 63 9.09 11.97 12.29
C LEU A 63 9.30 13.42 12.70
N LEU A 64 9.55 13.68 13.99
CA LEU A 64 9.87 15.02 14.47
C LEU A 64 11.15 15.59 13.82
N ILE A 65 12.19 14.76 13.72
CA ILE A 65 13.46 15.17 13.11
C ILE A 65 13.27 15.43 11.62
N CYS A 66 12.54 14.55 10.91
CA CYS A 66 12.20 14.75 9.50
C CYS A 66 11.45 16.08 9.29
N LEU A 67 10.45 16.36 10.13
CA LEU A 67 9.67 17.59 10.10
C LEU A 67 10.53 18.82 10.40
N THR A 68 11.39 18.74 11.42
CA THR A 68 12.28 19.83 11.81
C THR A 68 13.26 20.15 10.68
N ILE A 69 13.82 19.13 10.02
CA ILE A 69 14.71 19.31 8.87
C ILE A 69 13.96 19.97 7.70
N ALA A 70 12.75 19.52 7.38
CA ALA A 70 11.95 20.13 6.32
C ALA A 70 11.64 21.61 6.61
N TRP A 71 11.28 21.93 7.85
CA TRP A 71 11.02 23.31 8.29
C TRP A 71 12.28 24.19 8.20
N VAL A 72 13.43 23.69 8.66
CA VAL A 72 14.72 24.39 8.55
C VAL A 72 15.11 24.60 7.09
N LEU A 73 14.92 23.60 6.22
CA LEU A 73 15.21 23.72 4.79
C LEU A 73 14.37 24.83 4.14
N VAL A 74 13.07 24.87 4.41
CA VAL A 74 12.17 25.93 3.92
C VAL A 74 12.61 27.30 4.44
N PHE A 75 12.94 27.40 5.73
CA PHE A 75 13.43 28.64 6.32
C PHE A 75 14.76 29.09 5.67
N LEU A 76 15.70 28.18 5.43
CA LEU A 76 16.95 28.46 4.73
C LEU A 76 16.73 28.91 3.28
N CYS A 77 15.78 28.29 2.56
CA CYS A 77 15.41 28.69 1.21
C CYS A 77 14.86 30.12 1.14
N LEU A 78 14.17 30.57 2.20
CA LEU A 78 13.62 31.92 2.30
C LEU A 78 14.69 32.94 2.77
N CYS A 79 15.47 32.61 3.80
CA CYS A 79 16.45 33.52 4.40
C CYS A 79 17.68 33.80 3.52
N LYS A 80 18.14 32.83 2.70
CA LYS A 80 19.28 33.05 1.78
C LYS A 80 18.96 33.98 0.59
N GLY A 81 17.72 34.48 0.51
CA GLY A 81 17.32 35.48 -0.46
C GLY A 81 16.91 34.86 -1.81
N VAL A 82 15.74 35.28 -2.27
CA VAL A 82 15.14 34.92 -3.57
C VAL A 82 16.05 35.13 -4.78
N LYS A 83 17.07 36.00 -4.69
CA LYS A 83 18.03 36.26 -5.78
C LYS A 83 18.97 35.07 -6.07
N SER A 84 19.45 34.35 -5.06
CA SER A 84 20.31 33.16 -5.27
C SER A 84 19.49 31.87 -5.28
N SER A 85 18.45 31.80 -4.44
CA SER A 85 17.51 30.68 -4.37
C SER A 85 16.74 30.48 -5.69
N GLY A 86 16.44 31.56 -6.42
CA GLY A 86 15.77 31.50 -7.73
C GLY A 86 16.47 30.57 -8.74
N ARG A 87 17.82 30.53 -8.76
CA ARG A 87 18.56 29.67 -9.70
C ARG A 87 18.31 28.18 -9.46
N VAL A 88 18.28 27.78 -8.19
CA VAL A 88 18.02 26.40 -7.78
C VAL A 88 16.54 26.06 -7.96
N VAL A 89 15.66 27.03 -7.69
CA VAL A 89 14.22 26.90 -7.90
C VAL A 89 13.88 26.63 -9.37
N TYR A 90 14.55 27.25 -10.34
CA TYR A 90 14.34 26.94 -11.76
C TYR A 90 14.64 25.47 -12.08
N VAL A 91 15.61 24.85 -11.42
CA VAL A 91 15.91 23.41 -11.57
C VAL A 91 14.84 22.55 -10.91
N THR A 92 14.45 22.84 -9.67
CA THR A 92 13.37 22.09 -8.99
C THR A 92 11.97 22.33 -9.58
N ALA A 93 11.73 23.43 -10.28
CA ALA A 93 10.49 23.69 -10.99
C ALA A 93 10.44 22.93 -12.33
N THR A 94 11.58 22.74 -12.99
CA THR A 94 11.69 21.97 -14.24
C THR A 94 11.77 20.46 -14.01
N PHE A 95 12.34 20.02 -12.89
CA PHE A 95 12.51 18.61 -12.55
C PHE A 95 11.19 17.81 -12.54
N PRO A 96 10.07 18.27 -11.94
CA PRO A 96 8.77 17.60 -12.03
C PRO A 96 8.33 17.39 -13.47
N TYR A 97 8.51 18.36 -14.37
CA TYR A 97 8.15 18.20 -15.78
C TYR A 97 9.01 17.14 -16.49
N LEU A 98 10.32 17.08 -16.18
CA LEU A 98 11.20 16.02 -16.70
C LEU A 98 10.79 14.63 -16.18
N VAL A 99 10.50 14.52 -14.89
CA VAL A 99 10.02 13.27 -14.28
C VAL A 99 8.69 12.86 -14.89
N LEU A 100 7.75 13.79 -15.05
CA LEU A 100 6.47 13.55 -15.72
C LEU A 100 6.66 13.07 -17.15
N LEU A 101 7.58 13.68 -17.90
CA LEU A 101 7.87 13.28 -19.28
C LEU A 101 8.46 11.85 -19.34
N ILE A 102 9.42 11.52 -18.48
CA ILE A 102 10.03 10.19 -18.42
C ILE A 102 9.01 9.14 -17.96
N LEU A 103 8.22 9.45 -16.94
CA LEU A 103 7.14 8.59 -16.46
C LEU A 103 6.06 8.40 -17.52
N LEU A 104 5.75 9.42 -18.32
CA LEU A 104 4.83 9.31 -19.44
C LEU A 104 5.36 8.35 -20.50
N ILE A 105 6.61 8.52 -20.95
CA ILE A 105 7.23 7.64 -21.96
C ILE A 105 7.30 6.20 -21.45
N ARG A 106 7.76 6.00 -20.20
CA ARG A 106 7.81 4.68 -19.57
C ARG A 106 6.42 4.08 -19.38
N GLY A 107 5.45 4.91 -19.00
CA GLY A 107 4.06 4.53 -18.79
C GLY A 107 3.42 4.03 -20.07
N VAL A 108 3.56 4.74 -21.19
CA VAL A 108 3.01 4.29 -22.50
C VAL A 108 3.75 3.12 -23.12
N THR A 109 5.01 2.90 -22.72
CA THR A 109 5.82 1.75 -23.19
C THR A 109 5.48 0.46 -22.44
N LEU A 110 4.83 0.54 -21.26
CA LEU A 110 4.38 -0.65 -20.54
C LEU A 110 3.15 -1.27 -21.23
N PRO A 111 3.12 -2.61 -21.41
CA PRO A 111 1.92 -3.27 -21.92
C PRO A 111 0.76 -3.05 -20.93
N GLY A 112 -0.40 -2.65 -21.44
CA GLY A 112 -1.58 -2.32 -20.60
C GLY A 112 -1.81 -0.82 -20.36
N ALA A 113 -0.93 0.07 -20.83
CA ALA A 113 -1.10 1.53 -20.68
C ALA A 113 -2.41 2.07 -21.28
N SER A 114 -2.87 1.47 -22.38
CA SER A 114 -4.11 1.86 -23.06
C SER A 114 -5.36 1.55 -22.25
N GLU A 115 -5.35 0.53 -21.38
CA GLU A 115 -6.46 0.21 -20.49
C GLU A 115 -6.56 1.21 -19.34
N GLY A 116 -5.42 1.57 -18.73
CA GLY A 116 -5.36 2.63 -17.72
C GLY A 116 -5.83 3.99 -18.28
N LEU A 117 -5.44 4.33 -19.51
CA LEU A 117 -5.88 5.57 -20.16
C LEU A 117 -7.38 5.57 -20.47
N LYS A 118 -7.92 4.43 -20.95
CA LYS A 118 -9.36 4.26 -21.19
C LYS A 118 -10.16 4.37 -19.90
N PHE A 119 -9.69 3.77 -18.80
CA PHE A 119 -10.33 3.88 -17.49
C PHE A 119 -10.37 5.32 -16.97
N TYR A 120 -9.31 6.11 -17.21
CA TYR A 120 -9.26 7.52 -16.79
C TYR A 120 -10.13 8.44 -17.66
N LEU A 121 -10.17 8.23 -18.98
CA LEU A 121 -10.80 9.16 -19.93
C LEU A 121 -12.24 8.81 -20.29
N ILE A 122 -12.68 7.55 -20.14
CA ILE A 122 -14.06 7.17 -20.47
C ILE A 122 -14.91 7.45 -19.23
N PRO A 123 -15.76 8.49 -19.24
CA PRO A 123 -16.72 8.67 -18.17
C PRO A 123 -17.69 7.50 -18.22
N GLN A 124 -17.83 6.77 -17.11
CA GLN A 124 -18.98 5.90 -16.88
C GLN A 124 -20.22 6.78 -16.79
N MET A 125 -20.89 6.99 -17.93
CA MET A 125 -22.21 7.61 -18.00
C MET A 125 -23.27 6.59 -17.60
N THR A 126 -23.18 6.09 -16.37
CA THR A 126 -24.18 5.20 -15.80
C THR A 126 -25.01 6.02 -14.82
N LEU A 127 -26.30 6.14 -15.16
CA LEU A 127 -27.40 6.66 -14.34
C LEU A 127 -28.17 5.46 -13.78
#